data_AF-A0A9X2EG34-F1
#
_entry.id   AF-A0A9X2EG34-F1
#
_cell.length_a   1.000
_cell.length_b   1.000
_cell.length_c   1.000
_cell.angle_alpha   90.00
_cell.angle_beta   90.00
_cell.angle_gamma   90.00
#
_symmetry.space_group_name_H-M   'P 1'
#
loop_
_entity.id
_entity.type
_entity.pdbx_description
1 polymer ?
#
loop_
_entity_poly.entity_id
_entity_poly.type
_entity_poly.pdbx_seq_one_letter_code
_entity_poly.pdbx_strand_id
1 'polypeptide(L)'
;MRVRTIALTTMLTGVAAAALIGAGTAGAAAPVAYPQAGAVGLELSTAETQAFANGPVPALIDHYLPGDNVAVGIRPDSQLPRIGTGVMASMRDIAGEAAGHPDGHVSIVIAPGPRVVVVQQW
;
A
#
# COMPACT_ATOMS: atom_id res chain seq x y z
N MET A 1 30.80 30.01 -1.18
CA MET A 1 30.26 28.63 -1.29
C MET A 1 29.31 28.60 -2.48
N ARG A 2 29.52 27.71 -3.46
CA ARG A 2 28.68 27.62 -4.67
C ARG A 2 27.50 26.69 -4.38
N VAL A 3 26.29 27.24 -4.33
CA VAL A 3 25.05 26.45 -4.22
C VAL A 3 24.78 25.82 -5.58
N ARG A 4 24.86 24.49 -5.66
CA ARG A 4 24.44 23.72 -6.84
C ARG A 4 22.93 23.58 -6.79
N THR A 5 22.23 24.29 -7.67
CA THR A 5 20.80 24.10 -7.92
C THR A 5 20.61 22.71 -8.51
N ILE A 6 20.07 21.76 -7.73
CA ILE A 6 19.62 20.46 -8.22
C ILE A 6 18.21 20.68 -8.79
N ALA A 7 18.06 20.52 -10.10
CA ALA A 7 16.78 20.61 -10.77
C ALA A 7 15.89 19.42 -10.36
N LEU A 8 14.93 19.64 -9.47
CA LEU A 8 13.80 18.73 -9.23
C LEU A 8 12.79 18.91 -10.36
N THR A 9 13.05 18.26 -11.50
CA THR A 9 12.07 18.17 -12.58
C THR A 9 11.83 16.69 -12.86
N THR A 10 10.58 16.24 -12.60
CA THR A 10 9.93 14.96 -13.03
C THR A 10 9.79 13.75 -12.07
N MET A 11 9.93 13.89 -10.74
CA MET A 11 9.60 12.79 -9.78
C MET A 11 8.53 13.16 -8.73
N LEU A 12 7.64 14.10 -9.02
CA LEU A 12 6.72 14.68 -8.02
C LEU A 12 5.37 13.97 -7.85
N THR A 13 5.10 12.85 -8.53
CA THR A 13 3.84 12.11 -8.35
C THR A 13 3.96 10.82 -7.53
N GLY A 14 5.17 10.27 -7.34
CA GLY A 14 5.39 9.04 -6.54
C GLY A 14 5.96 9.30 -5.15
N VAL A 15 6.81 10.32 -4.99
CA VAL A 15 7.58 10.54 -3.75
C VAL A 15 6.73 11.17 -2.64
N ALA A 16 5.66 11.90 -2.98
CA ALA A 16 4.79 12.51 -1.96
C ALA A 16 3.96 11.46 -1.19
N ALA A 17 3.64 10.31 -1.79
CA ALA A 17 2.93 9.23 -1.11
C ALA A 17 3.84 8.46 -0.14
N ALA A 18 5.13 8.30 -0.48
CA ALA A 18 6.11 7.63 0.36
C ALA A 18 6.38 8.38 1.69
N ALA A 19 6.14 9.70 1.74
CA ALA A 19 6.34 10.51 2.94
C ALA A 19 5.26 10.33 4.02
N LEU A 20 4.10 9.74 3.69
CA LEU A 20 2.99 9.55 4.63
C LEU A 20 3.06 8.20 5.38
N ILE A 21 3.85 7.25 4.88
CA ILE A 21 4.06 5.93 5.49
C ILE A 21 5.30 6.02 6.38
N GLY A 22 5.14 6.60 7.57
CA GLY A 22 6.04 6.43 8.72
C GLY A 22 7.55 6.63 8.50
N ALA A 23 8.09 7.71 9.04
CA ALA A 23 9.53 7.92 9.26
C ALA A 23 10.14 6.97 10.33
N GLY A 24 9.89 5.67 10.22
CA GLY A 24 10.46 4.61 11.05
C GLY A 24 11.34 3.72 10.18
N THR A 25 12.63 3.73 10.46
CA THR A 25 13.67 2.99 9.75
C THR A 25 13.42 1.47 9.73
N ALA A 26 12.81 0.94 8.67
CA ALA A 26 12.89 -0.47 8.27
C ALA A 26 12.68 -0.60 6.76
N GLY A 27 13.76 -0.57 5.99
CA GLY A 27 13.83 -1.01 4.58
C GLY A 27 12.90 -0.31 3.58
N ALA A 28 13.13 0.98 3.31
CA ALA A 28 12.44 1.80 2.29
C ALA A 28 11.57 1.03 1.29
N ALA A 29 10.26 1.00 1.54
CA ALA A 29 9.21 0.47 0.67
C ALA A 29 9.57 0.62 -0.81
N ALA A 30 9.56 -0.50 -1.54
CA ALA A 30 10.05 -0.54 -2.90
C ALA A 30 9.03 0.10 -3.85
N PRO A 31 9.38 1.18 -4.57
CA PRO A 31 8.48 1.76 -5.55
C PRO A 31 8.35 0.82 -6.75
N VAL A 32 7.11 0.53 -7.15
CA VAL A 32 6.79 -0.31 -8.30
C VAL A 32 5.94 0.47 -9.28
N ALA A 33 6.28 0.41 -10.56
CA ALA A 33 5.47 0.96 -11.63
C ALA A 33 4.74 -0.17 -12.38
N TYR A 34 3.48 0.05 -12.70
CA TYR A 34 2.66 -0.83 -13.53
C TYR A 34 2.27 -0.09 -14.82
N PRO A 35 3.17 0.01 -15.82
CA PRO A 35 2.96 0.86 -17.00
C PRO A 35 1.72 0.48 -17.79
N GLN A 36 1.43 -0.83 -17.87
CA GLN A 36 0.27 -1.37 -18.59
C GLN A 36 -1.07 -0.93 -17.96
N ALA A 37 -1.06 -0.68 -16.65
CA ALA A 37 -2.23 -0.21 -15.91
C ALA A 37 -2.21 1.31 -15.67
N GLY A 38 -1.17 2.03 -16.13
CA GLY A 38 -0.97 3.45 -15.80
C GLY A 38 -0.85 3.71 -14.29
N ALA A 39 -0.42 2.71 -13.52
CA ALA A 39 -0.47 2.72 -12.06
C ALA A 39 0.94 2.75 -11.45
N VAL A 40 1.03 3.25 -10.22
CA VAL A 40 2.27 3.27 -9.43
C VAL A 40 1.96 2.82 -8.00
N GLY A 41 2.90 2.18 -7.34
CA GLY A 41 2.68 1.65 -6.01
C GLY A 41 3.94 1.51 -5.20
N LEU A 42 3.75 0.97 -4.00
CA LEU A 42 4.77 0.61 -3.04
C LEU A 42 4.56 -0.84 -2.65
N GLU A 43 5.59 -1.65 -2.82
CA GLU A 43 5.67 -3.00 -2.28
C GLU A 43 6.32 -2.91 -0.91
N LEU A 44 5.57 -3.30 0.12
CA LEU A 44 6.07 -3.31 1.49
C LEU A 44 6.82 -4.61 1.74
N SER A 45 7.85 -4.57 2.56
CA SER A 45 8.39 -5.78 3.18
C SER A 45 7.43 -6.33 4.24
N THR A 46 7.67 -7.54 4.74
CA THR A 46 6.90 -8.11 5.86
C THR A 46 6.96 -7.23 7.12
N ALA A 47 8.13 -6.67 7.44
CA ALA A 47 8.29 -5.79 8.60
C ALA A 47 7.53 -4.46 8.42
N GLU A 48 7.53 -3.90 7.21
CA GLU A 48 6.75 -2.70 6.89
C GLU A 48 5.25 -2.99 6.85
N THR A 49 4.85 -4.17 6.38
CA THR A 49 3.46 -4.63 6.41
C THR A 49 2.96 -4.76 7.85
N GLN A 50 3.79 -5.27 8.75
CA GLN A 50 3.51 -5.28 10.19
C GLN A 50 3.39 -3.87 10.77
N ALA A 51 4.30 -2.97 10.41
CA ALA A 51 4.23 -1.58 10.86
C ALA A 51 2.98 -0.86 10.31
N PHE A 52 2.62 -1.14 9.06
CA PHE A 52 1.41 -0.62 8.41
C PHE A 52 0.15 -1.13 9.11
N ALA A 53 0.02 -2.44 9.32
CA ALA A 53 -1.14 -3.05 9.98
C ALA A 53 -1.36 -2.51 11.41
N ASN A 54 -0.28 -2.35 12.17
CA ASN A 54 -0.32 -1.82 13.54
C ASN A 54 -0.42 -0.29 13.58
N GLY A 55 -0.20 0.38 12.45
CA GLY A 55 -0.20 1.82 12.33
C GLY A 55 -1.60 2.44 12.26
N PRO A 56 -1.65 3.78 12.21
CA PRO A 56 -2.90 4.51 12.02
C PRO A 56 -3.37 4.51 10.55
N VAL A 57 -2.47 4.29 9.59
CA VAL A 57 -2.75 4.43 8.15
C VAL A 57 -3.91 3.56 7.66
N PRO A 58 -4.02 2.26 8.01
CA PRO A 58 -5.15 1.43 7.57
C PRO A 58 -6.50 2.03 7.98
N ALA A 59 -6.61 2.52 9.22
CA ALA A 59 -7.85 3.12 9.72
C ALA A 59 -8.18 4.45 9.02
N LEU A 60 -7.15 5.22 8.64
CA LEU A 60 -7.34 6.43 7.83
C LEU A 60 -7.86 6.09 6.44
N ILE A 61 -7.37 5.01 5.82
CA ILE A 61 -7.87 4.54 4.53
C ILE A 61 -9.34 4.14 4.65
N ASP A 62 -9.68 3.29 5.62
CA ASP A 62 -11.06 2.85 5.85
C ASP A 62 -12.02 4.01 6.14
N HIS A 63 -11.55 5.07 6.80
CA HIS A 63 -12.37 6.21 7.16
C HIS A 63 -12.55 7.23 6.03
N TYR A 64 -11.49 7.54 5.29
CA TYR A 64 -11.49 8.64 4.31
C TYR A 64 -11.72 8.20 2.88
N LEU A 65 -11.49 6.93 2.55
CA LEU A 65 -11.78 6.40 1.22
C LEU A 65 -13.09 5.61 1.24
N PRO A 66 -14.11 6.03 0.47
CA PRO A 66 -15.27 5.19 0.22
C PRO A 66 -14.86 3.81 -0.28
N GLY A 67 -15.60 2.76 0.09
CA GLY A 67 -15.29 1.39 -0.33
C GLY A 67 -15.16 1.23 -1.86
N ASP A 68 -15.92 2.00 -2.65
CA ASP A 68 -15.85 1.97 -4.12
C ASP A 68 -14.51 2.50 -4.69
N ASN A 69 -13.73 3.20 -3.86
CA ASN A 69 -12.41 3.75 -4.16
C ASN A 69 -11.28 2.85 -3.64
N VAL A 70 -11.59 1.71 -3.02
CA VAL A 70 -10.62 0.75 -2.51
C VAL A 70 -10.89 -0.63 -3.11
N ALA A 71 -9.95 -1.14 -3.88
CA ALA A 71 -9.97 -2.52 -4.35
C ALA A 71 -9.00 -3.35 -3.51
N VAL A 72 -9.45 -4.52 -3.05
CA VAL A 72 -8.61 -5.42 -2.27
C VAL A 72 -8.45 -6.74 -3.00
N GLY A 73 -7.20 -7.09 -3.33
CA GLY A 73 -6.80 -8.40 -3.80
C GLY A 73 -6.26 -9.23 -2.65
N ILE A 74 -7.04 -10.20 -2.17
CA ILE A 74 -6.58 -11.16 -1.16
C ILE A 74 -6.27 -12.50 -1.79
N ARG A 75 -5.30 -13.20 -1.22
CA ARG A 75 -4.86 -14.50 -1.75
C ARG A 75 -5.98 -15.55 -1.70
N PRO A 76 -5.99 -16.56 -2.59
CA PRO A 76 -7.05 -17.57 -2.63
C PRO A 76 -7.20 -18.36 -1.32
N ASP A 77 -6.10 -18.53 -0.59
CA ASP A 77 -5.98 -19.23 0.69
C ASP A 77 -6.19 -18.32 1.93
N SER A 78 -6.49 -17.03 1.72
CA SER A 78 -6.87 -16.09 2.78
C SER A 78 -8.07 -16.60 3.58
N GLN A 79 -8.01 -16.41 4.89
CA GLN A 79 -9.05 -16.75 5.85
C GLN A 79 -10.04 -15.60 6.09
N LEU A 80 -9.84 -14.46 5.42
CA LEU A 80 -10.72 -13.30 5.56
C LEU A 80 -12.11 -13.58 4.96
N PRO A 81 -13.19 -13.16 5.64
CA PRO A 81 -14.54 -13.38 5.17
C PRO A 81 -14.79 -12.63 3.86
N ARG A 82 -15.51 -13.27 2.94
CA ARG A 82 -15.88 -12.73 1.63
C ARG A 82 -17.38 -12.73 1.43
N ILE A 83 -17.92 -11.69 0.79
CA ILE A 83 -19.29 -11.67 0.27
C ILE A 83 -19.24 -11.25 -1.20
N GLY A 84 -19.66 -12.16 -2.08
CA GLY A 84 -19.55 -11.98 -3.52
C GLY A 84 -18.09 -11.76 -3.92
N THR A 85 -17.80 -10.63 -4.58
CA THR A 85 -16.44 -10.22 -4.97
C THR A 85 -15.75 -9.33 -3.93
N GLY A 86 -16.40 -9.02 -2.81
CA GLY A 86 -15.89 -8.14 -1.76
C GLY A 86 -15.26 -8.90 -0.60
N VAL A 87 -14.28 -8.25 0.05
CA VAL A 87 -13.66 -8.70 1.31
C VAL A 87 -14.34 -7.96 2.46
N MET A 88 -14.85 -8.69 3.45
CA MET A 88 -15.53 -8.13 4.62
C MET A 88 -14.56 -8.00 5.80
N ALA A 89 -13.44 -7.32 5.57
CA ALA A 89 -12.43 -7.11 6.60
C ALA A 89 -11.92 -5.68 6.54
N SER A 90 -11.47 -5.16 7.68
CA SER A 90 -10.83 -3.84 7.71
C SER A 90 -9.48 -3.89 7.01
N MET A 91 -8.96 -2.73 6.57
CA MET A 91 -7.62 -2.66 6.00
C MET A 91 -6.54 -3.15 6.97
N ARG A 92 -6.79 -2.98 8.28
CA ARG A 92 -5.92 -3.53 9.34
C ARG A 92 -5.93 -5.06 9.34
N ASP A 93 -7.09 -5.69 9.23
CA ASP A 93 -7.19 -7.16 9.22
C ASP A 93 -6.55 -7.73 7.95
N ILE A 94 -6.73 -7.06 6.81
CA ILE A 94 -6.11 -7.43 5.53
C ILE A 94 -4.58 -7.41 5.63
N ALA A 95 -4.02 -6.30 6.10
CA ALA A 95 -2.57 -6.18 6.27
C ALA A 95 -2.06 -7.09 7.40
N GLY A 96 -2.84 -7.26 8.46
CA GLY A 96 -2.53 -8.11 9.60
C GLY A 96 -2.44 -9.59 9.22
N GLU A 97 -3.35 -10.07 8.37
CA GLU A 97 -3.28 -11.44 7.84
C GLU A 97 -1.99 -11.63 7.03
N ALA A 98 -1.70 -10.75 6.08
CA ALA A 98 -0.46 -10.84 5.28
C ALA A 98 0.79 -10.83 6.17
N ALA A 99 0.84 -9.93 7.16
CA ALA A 99 1.91 -9.85 8.14
C ALA A 99 2.08 -11.11 9.01
N GLY A 100 1.05 -11.97 9.10
CA GLY A 100 1.07 -13.22 9.85
C GLY A 100 1.66 -14.40 9.07
N HIS A 101 1.88 -14.27 7.76
CA HIS A 101 2.49 -15.30 6.92
C HIS A 101 4.03 -15.15 6.85
N PRO A 102 4.79 -16.25 6.79
CA PRO A 102 6.21 -16.20 6.45
C PRO A 102 6.39 -15.51 5.08
N ASP A 103 7.19 -14.45 5.03
CA ASP A 103 7.41 -13.58 3.86
C ASP A 103 6.16 -12.85 3.33
N GLY A 104 5.08 -12.86 4.10
CA GLY A 104 3.84 -12.21 3.72
C GLY A 104 3.92 -10.69 3.80
N HIS A 105 3.37 -10.03 2.78
CA HIS A 105 3.40 -8.58 2.67
C HIS A 105 2.23 -8.05 1.84
N VAL A 106 2.05 -6.72 1.87
CA VAL A 106 1.07 -6.04 1.02
C VAL A 106 1.73 -5.08 0.05
N SER A 107 1.17 -5.02 -1.16
CA SER A 107 1.45 -3.98 -2.14
C SER A 107 0.32 -2.97 -2.15
N ILE A 108 0.66 -1.69 -2.07
CA ILE A 108 -0.29 -0.56 -2.15
C ILE A 108 -0.09 0.12 -3.49
N VAL A 109 -1.12 0.14 -4.34
CA VAL A 109 -1.05 0.65 -5.70
C VAL A 109 -2.11 1.73 -5.92
N ILE A 110 -1.71 2.84 -6.53
CA ILE A 110 -2.59 3.90 -7.00
C ILE A 110 -2.77 3.70 -8.51
N ALA A 111 -4.00 3.41 -8.93
CA ALA A 111 -4.35 3.17 -10.33
C ALA A 111 -5.17 4.33 -10.92
N PRO A 112 -5.21 4.51 -12.25
CA PRO A 112 -6.02 5.53 -12.90
C PRO A 112 -7.49 5.49 -12.45
N GLY A 113 -8.02 6.66 -12.08
CA GLY A 113 -9.26 6.82 -11.31
C GLY A 113 -8.98 7.09 -9.82
N PRO A 114 -10.01 7.27 -8.98
CA PRO A 114 -9.82 7.45 -7.54
C PRO A 114 -9.65 6.10 -6.82
N ARG A 115 -8.78 5.19 -7.30
CA ARG A 115 -8.69 3.82 -6.78
C ARG A 115 -7.35 3.51 -6.11
N VAL A 116 -7.41 3.24 -4.81
CA VAL A 116 -6.34 2.56 -4.07
C VAL A 116 -6.57 1.06 -4.19
N VAL A 117 -5.53 0.33 -4.57
CA VAL A 117 -5.54 -1.13 -4.67
C VAL A 117 -4.58 -1.68 -3.64
N VAL A 118 -5.05 -2.58 -2.78
CA VAL A 118 -4.21 -3.27 -1.80
C VAL A 118 -4.19 -4.75 -2.13
N VAL A 119 -3.01 -5.32 -2.31
CA VAL A 119 -2.84 -6.72 -2.72
C VAL A 119 -1.99 -7.46 -1.71
N GLN A 120 -2.50 -8.57 -1.19
CA GLN A 120 -1.74 -9.49 -0.34
C GLN A 120 -0.84 -10.41 -1.17
N GLN A 121 0.37 -10.65 -0.66
CA GLN A 121 1.39 -11.49 -1.31
C GLN A 121 2.09 -12.35 -0.24
N TRP A 122 2.28 -13.63 -0.55
CA TRP A 122 3.14 -14.63 0.11
C TRP A 122 3.26 -15.86 -0.80
#